data_AF-A0A7S4DAK6-F1
#
_entry.id   AF-A0A7S4DAK6-F1
#
_cell.length_a   1.000
_cell.length_b   1.000
_cell.length_c   1.000
_cell.angle_alpha   90.00
_cell.angle_beta   90.00
_cell.angle_gamma   90.00
#
_symmetry.space_group_name_H-M   'P 1'
#
loop_
_entity.id
_entity.type
_entity.pdbx_description
1 polymer ?
#
loop_
_entity_poly.entity_id
_entity_poly.type
_entity_poly.pdbx_seq_one_letter_code
_entity_poly.pdbx_strand_id
1 'polypeptide(L)'
;GACQYFQALDALLAVEDSLAAFRAEALFAGEDGLVRMLQAKEESAERFVCISLRSVMELINRHKAVKDFLGSDSVVDGWAAWAVTFLHRYEAKCRRQAAAGGGGALATACIVIFGEEDCADQEIPLHLRADAYLEQLKTLLREELGRDPALYLGEEEEGEGGE
;
A
#
# COMPACT_ATOMS: atom_id res chain seq x y z
N GLY A 1 12.99 0.31 -12.52
CA GLY A 1 13.17 1.09 -11.29
C GLY A 1 12.63 0.34 -10.08
N ALA A 2 11.34 0.45 -9.77
CA ALA A 2 10.72 -0.19 -8.60
C ALA A 2 10.53 -1.71 -8.72
N CYS A 3 10.25 -2.23 -9.94
CA CYS A 3 10.02 -3.65 -10.19
C CYS A 3 11.15 -4.56 -9.69
N GLN A 4 12.40 -4.25 -10.06
CA GLN A 4 13.58 -5.04 -9.68
C GLN A 4 13.82 -5.02 -8.17
N TYR A 5 13.45 -3.92 -7.49
CA TYR A 5 13.56 -3.82 -6.04
C TYR A 5 12.59 -4.79 -5.35
N PHE A 6 11.30 -4.75 -5.69
CA PHE A 6 10.30 -5.66 -5.10
C PHE A 6 10.52 -7.12 -5.50
N GLN A 7 11.05 -7.39 -6.70
CA GLN A 7 11.52 -8.73 -7.08
C GLN A 7 12.67 -9.23 -6.19
N ALA A 8 13.64 -8.38 -5.88
CA ALA A 8 14.73 -8.75 -4.97
C ALA A 8 14.22 -8.99 -3.55
N LEU A 9 13.26 -8.19 -3.08
CA LEU A 9 12.62 -8.39 -1.78
C LEU A 9 11.85 -9.71 -1.70
N ASP A 10 11.11 -10.06 -2.75
CA ASP A 10 10.38 -11.33 -2.86
C ASP A 10 11.33 -12.52 -2.82
N ALA A 11 12.41 -12.47 -3.59
CA ALA A 11 13.43 -13.51 -3.58
C ALA A 11 14.10 -13.64 -2.20
N LEU A 12 14.33 -12.52 -1.50
CA LEU A 12 14.89 -12.50 -0.15
C LEU A 12 13.93 -13.10 0.89
N LEU A 13 12.63 -12.81 0.77
CA LEU A 13 11.58 -13.30 1.66
C LEU A 13 11.20 -14.76 1.39
N ALA A 14 11.39 -15.25 0.16
CA ALA A 14 11.14 -16.63 -0.24
C ALA A 14 12.10 -17.66 0.40
N VAL A 15 13.21 -17.19 1.00
CA VAL A 15 14.11 -18.06 1.75
C VAL A 15 13.45 -18.41 3.09
N GLU A 16 13.02 -19.66 3.25
CA GLU A 16 12.42 -20.16 4.51
C GLU A 16 13.47 -20.83 5.39
N ASP A 17 14.26 -20.03 6.10
CA ASP A 17 15.26 -20.48 7.07
C ASP A 17 14.95 -19.93 8.48
N SER A 18 15.82 -20.23 9.45
CA SER A 18 15.69 -19.74 10.84
C SER A 18 15.75 -18.21 10.99
N LEU A 19 16.08 -17.47 9.93
CA LEU A 19 16.17 -16.01 9.90
C LEU A 19 14.99 -15.36 9.16
N ALA A 20 14.00 -16.12 8.68
CA ALA A 20 12.87 -15.59 7.91
C ALA A 20 12.10 -14.51 8.67
N ALA A 21 11.79 -14.72 9.95
CA ALA A 21 11.11 -13.75 10.79
C ALA A 21 11.94 -12.46 10.97
N PHE A 22 13.25 -12.59 11.17
CA PHE A 22 14.16 -11.45 11.28
C PHE A 22 14.23 -10.63 10.00
N ARG A 23 14.24 -11.28 8.82
CA ARG A 23 14.19 -10.58 7.53
C ARG A 23 12.88 -9.81 7.34
N ALA A 24 11.75 -10.41 7.72
CA ALA A 24 10.45 -9.73 7.68
C ALA A 24 10.44 -8.51 8.60
N GLU A 25 10.90 -8.64 9.84
CA GLU A 25 10.99 -7.54 10.80
C GLU A 25 11.90 -6.41 10.28
N ALA A 26 13.13 -6.75 9.86
CA ALA A 26 14.08 -5.76 9.35
C ALA A 26 13.53 -5.01 8.13
N LEU A 27 12.82 -5.72 7.23
CA LEU A 27 12.26 -5.12 6.04
C LEU A 27 11.05 -4.23 6.33
N PHE A 28 10.16 -4.60 7.26
CA PHE A 28 8.90 -3.89 7.47
C PHE A 28 8.94 -2.88 8.63
N ALA A 29 9.69 -3.17 9.69
CA ALA A 29 9.75 -2.35 10.91
C ALA A 29 11.15 -1.83 11.28
N GLY A 30 12.18 -2.20 10.51
CA GLY A 30 13.52 -1.67 10.68
C GLY A 30 13.57 -0.13 10.60
N GLU A 31 14.66 0.46 11.10
CA GLU A 31 14.86 1.91 11.12
C GLU A 31 14.73 2.53 9.71
N ASP A 32 15.29 1.84 8.73
CA ASP A 32 15.18 2.11 7.29
C ASP A 32 14.21 1.13 6.58
N GLY A 33 13.23 0.61 7.33
CA GLY A 33 12.24 -0.33 6.82
C GLY A 33 11.33 0.30 5.77
N LEU A 34 10.76 -0.56 4.92
CA LEU A 34 9.92 -0.21 3.80
C LEU A 34 8.74 0.68 4.20
N VAL A 35 8.09 0.40 5.34
CA VAL A 35 6.96 1.21 5.83
C VAL A 35 7.40 2.63 6.15
N ARG A 36 8.49 2.79 6.91
CA ARG A 36 9.04 4.12 7.27
C ARG A 36 9.50 4.89 6.04
N MET A 37 10.14 4.23 5.09
CA MET A 37 10.57 4.84 3.84
C MET A 37 9.37 5.38 3.03
N LEU A 38 8.27 4.62 2.96
CA LEU A 38 7.07 5.03 2.24
C LEU A 38 6.34 6.18 2.95
N GLN A 39 6.23 6.12 4.27
CA GLN A 39 5.70 7.21 5.11
C GLN A 39 6.47 8.52 4.86
N ALA A 40 7.81 8.47 4.86
CA ALA A 40 8.65 9.65 4.61
C ALA A 40 8.50 10.24 3.19
N LYS A 41 7.88 9.50 2.26
CA LYS A 41 7.65 9.93 0.87
C LYS A 41 6.20 10.30 0.59
N GLU A 42 5.29 10.17 1.54
CA GLU A 42 3.86 10.32 1.30
C GLU A 42 3.52 11.69 0.69
N GLU A 43 4.04 12.79 1.23
CA GLU A 43 3.70 14.14 0.77
C GLU A 43 4.37 14.50 -0.57
N SER A 44 5.60 14.01 -0.79
CA SER A 44 6.42 14.40 -1.96
C SER A 44 6.20 13.48 -3.17
N ALA A 45 5.68 12.26 -2.96
CA ALA A 45 5.59 11.24 -3.99
C ALA A 45 4.38 10.31 -3.80
N GLU A 46 3.20 10.86 -3.49
CA GLU A 46 1.96 10.09 -3.22
C GLU A 46 1.68 9.00 -4.27
N ARG A 47 1.84 9.30 -5.56
CA ARG A 47 1.63 8.30 -6.63
C ARG A 47 2.58 7.12 -6.51
N PHE A 48 3.86 7.38 -6.20
CA PHE A 48 4.85 6.33 -5.98
C PHE A 48 4.50 5.50 -4.74
N VAL A 49 4.06 6.15 -3.65
CA VAL A 49 3.63 5.45 -2.42
C VAL A 49 2.43 4.56 -2.69
N CYS A 50 1.40 5.07 -3.36
CA CYS A 50 0.20 4.31 -3.74
C CYS A 50 0.54 3.05 -4.53
N ILE A 51 1.41 3.13 -5.54
CA ILE A 51 1.78 1.95 -6.33
C ILE A 51 2.71 1.01 -5.54
N SER A 52 3.60 1.56 -4.71
CA SER A 52 4.47 0.74 -3.86
C SER A 52 3.67 -0.05 -2.82
N LEU A 53 2.58 0.53 -2.28
CA LEU A 53 1.67 -0.17 -1.38
C LEU A 53 1.06 -1.43 -2.00
N ARG A 54 0.73 -1.41 -3.30
CA ARG A 54 0.31 -2.63 -4.00
C ARG A 54 1.37 -3.73 -3.94
N SER A 55 2.63 -3.38 -4.23
CA SER A 55 3.72 -4.36 -4.16
C SER A 55 3.98 -4.84 -2.72
N VAL A 56 3.80 -3.97 -1.72
CA VAL A 56 3.84 -4.34 -0.30
C VAL A 56 2.75 -5.35 0.03
N MET A 57 1.49 -5.09 -0.36
CA MET A 57 0.38 -6.02 -0.13
C MET A 57 0.61 -7.39 -0.76
N GLU A 58 1.20 -7.44 -1.95
CA GLU A 58 1.60 -8.70 -2.61
C GLU A 58 2.67 -9.45 -1.80
N LEU A 59 3.70 -8.77 -1.30
CA LEU A 59 4.71 -9.41 -0.45
C LEU A 59 4.10 -9.99 0.83
N ILE A 60 3.15 -9.28 1.44
CA ILE A 60 2.43 -9.76 2.63
C ILE A 60 1.64 -11.03 2.27
N ASN A 61 0.89 -11.02 1.18
CA ASN A 61 0.09 -12.17 0.74
C ASN A 61 0.92 -13.42 0.44
N ARG A 62 2.11 -13.26 -0.14
CA ARG A 62 2.95 -14.37 -0.60
C ARG A 62 3.78 -14.99 0.52
N HIS A 63 4.26 -14.19 1.46
CA HIS A 63 5.29 -14.65 2.41
C HIS A 63 4.71 -14.81 3.80
N LYS A 64 4.59 -16.07 4.25
CA LYS A 64 4.09 -16.41 5.58
C LYS A 64 4.85 -15.68 6.70
N ALA A 65 6.17 -15.58 6.62
CA ALA A 65 6.98 -14.89 7.63
C ALA A 65 6.59 -13.41 7.79
N VAL A 66 6.15 -12.75 6.71
CA VAL A 66 5.65 -11.38 6.75
C VAL A 66 4.28 -11.32 7.41
N LYS A 67 3.37 -12.25 7.07
CA LYS A 67 2.05 -12.33 7.72
C LYS A 67 2.18 -12.61 9.21
N ASP A 68 3.02 -13.56 9.60
CA ASP A 68 3.25 -13.91 10.99
C ASP A 68 3.81 -12.70 11.78
N PHE A 69 4.73 -11.94 11.18
CA PHE A 69 5.28 -10.72 11.76
C PHE A 69 4.23 -9.60 11.91
N LEU A 70 3.51 -9.30 10.83
CA LEU A 70 2.37 -8.38 10.82
C LEU A 70 1.11 -8.95 11.49
N GLY A 71 1.16 -10.16 12.05
CA GLY A 71 0.08 -10.70 12.89
C GLY A 71 0.13 -10.15 14.30
N SER A 72 1.26 -9.53 14.69
CA SER A 72 1.44 -8.90 16.00
C SER A 72 0.67 -7.57 16.10
N ASP A 73 -0.16 -7.44 17.13
CA ASP A 73 -1.15 -6.37 17.29
C ASP A 73 -0.58 -4.96 17.10
N SER A 74 0.52 -4.61 17.77
CA SER A 74 1.04 -3.24 17.76
C SER A 74 1.66 -2.82 16.43
N VAL A 75 2.24 -3.75 15.68
CA VAL A 75 2.94 -3.46 14.42
C VAL A 75 1.92 -3.30 13.30
N VAL A 76 0.95 -4.20 13.24
CA VAL A 76 -0.07 -4.18 12.20
C VAL A 76 -1.00 -3.00 12.33
N ASP A 77 -1.39 -2.62 13.56
CA ASP A 77 -2.29 -1.50 13.76
C ASP A 77 -1.65 -0.18 13.31
N GLY A 78 -0.37 0.03 13.60
CA GLY A 78 0.35 1.23 13.16
C GLY A 78 0.48 1.33 11.64
N TRP A 79 0.86 0.23 10.97
CA TRP A 79 0.97 0.20 9.52
C TRP A 79 -0.40 0.29 8.83
N ALA A 80 -1.38 -0.49 9.29
CA ALA A 80 -2.73 -0.53 8.71
C ALA A 80 -3.43 0.80 8.85
N ALA A 81 -3.35 1.44 10.03
CA ALA A 81 -3.91 2.77 10.26
C ALA A 81 -3.40 3.79 9.23
N TRP A 82 -2.08 3.83 9.05
CA TRP A 82 -1.44 4.72 8.09
C TRP A 82 -1.83 4.37 6.65
N ALA A 83 -1.72 3.11 6.24
CA ALA A 83 -1.93 2.70 4.85
C ALA A 83 -3.38 2.92 4.40
N VAL A 84 -4.35 2.60 5.26
CA VAL A 84 -5.78 2.83 5.00
C VAL A 84 -6.07 4.33 4.90
N THR A 85 -5.59 5.13 5.86
CA THR A 85 -5.77 6.59 5.86
C THR A 85 -5.15 7.24 4.62
N PHE A 86 -3.94 6.84 4.26
CA PHE A 86 -3.24 7.34 3.08
C PHE A 86 -4.03 7.03 1.81
N LEU A 87 -4.41 5.77 1.58
CA LEU A 87 -5.13 5.38 0.37
C LEU A 87 -6.49 6.06 0.29
N HIS A 88 -7.21 6.19 1.41
CA HIS A 88 -8.48 6.92 1.46
C HIS A 88 -8.32 8.39 1.05
N ARG A 89 -7.37 9.11 1.65
CA ARG A 89 -7.10 10.52 1.32
C ARG A 89 -6.64 10.70 -0.13
N TYR A 90 -5.79 9.80 -0.61
CA TYR A 90 -5.26 9.83 -1.97
C TYR A 90 -6.36 9.57 -3.00
N GLU A 91 -7.25 8.62 -2.73
CA GLU A 91 -8.43 8.29 -3.54
C GLU A 91 -9.35 9.52 -3.66
N ALA A 92 -9.72 10.12 -2.53
CA ALA A 92 -10.56 11.32 -2.49
C ALA A 92 -9.92 12.51 -3.21
N LYS A 93 -8.60 12.67 -3.11
CA LYS A 93 -7.83 13.67 -3.87
C LYS A 93 -7.93 13.42 -5.37
N CYS A 94 -7.73 12.17 -5.80
CA CYS A 94 -7.83 11.79 -7.22
C CYS A 94 -9.24 12.00 -7.79
N ARG A 95 -10.30 11.71 -7.02
CA ARG A 95 -11.69 11.98 -7.43
C ARG A 95 -11.94 13.47 -7.64
N ARG A 96 -11.51 14.32 -6.70
CA ARG A 96 -11.65 15.78 -6.81
C ARG A 96 -10.94 16.33 -8.05
N GLN A 97 -9.73 15.84 -8.34
CA GLN A 97 -8.99 16.23 -9.55
C GLN A 97 -9.71 15.81 -10.84
N ALA A 98 -10.26 14.59 -10.88
CA ALA A 98 -11.03 14.09 -12.02
C ALA A 98 -12.29 14.92 -12.26
N ALA A 99 -13.02 15.28 -11.20
CA ALA A 99 -14.23 16.11 -11.27
C ALA A 99 -13.95 17.55 -11.74
N ALA A 100 -12.78 18.11 -11.40
CA ALA A 100 -12.37 19.46 -11.78
C ALA A 100 -11.94 19.61 -13.25
N GLY A 101 -12.05 18.57 -14.08
CA GLY A 101 -11.63 18.62 -15.48
C GLY A 101 -10.11 18.75 -15.67
N GLY A 102 -9.33 18.59 -14.60
CA GLY A 102 -7.89 18.37 -14.69
C GLY A 102 -7.69 17.02 -15.35
N GLY A 103 -7.56 17.03 -16.69
CA GLY A 103 -7.60 15.88 -17.59
C GLY A 103 -7.08 14.65 -16.87
N GLY A 104 -8.00 13.72 -16.57
CA GLY A 104 -7.77 12.64 -15.62
C GLY A 104 -6.42 12.04 -15.89
N ALA A 105 -5.43 12.35 -15.05
CA ALA A 105 -4.04 12.06 -15.37
C ALA A 105 -3.93 10.55 -15.54
N LEU A 106 -3.90 10.11 -16.79
CA LEU A 106 -3.92 8.71 -17.13
C LEU A 106 -2.62 8.16 -16.56
N ALA A 107 -2.76 7.29 -15.56
CA ALA A 107 -1.59 6.78 -14.89
C ALA A 107 -1.01 5.68 -15.74
N THR A 108 -0.18 6.05 -16.72
CA THR A 108 0.82 5.14 -17.26
C THR A 108 1.85 4.95 -16.15
N ALA A 109 1.55 4.04 -15.24
CA ALA A 109 2.47 3.62 -14.21
C ALA A 109 2.78 2.16 -14.53
N CYS A 110 3.76 1.97 -15.43
CA CYS A 110 4.41 0.69 -15.57
C CYS A 110 5.19 0.44 -14.28
N ILE A 111 4.52 -0.12 -13.28
CA ILE A 111 5.22 -0.91 -12.28
C ILE A 111 4.94 -2.34 -12.71
N VAL A 112 5.92 -2.92 -13.38
CA VAL A 112 5.99 -4.36 -13.62
C VAL A 112 5.93 -5.02 -12.24
N ILE A 113 4.89 -5.80 -12.00
CA ILE A 113 4.72 -6.57 -10.77
C ILE A 113 5.04 -8.01 -11.15
N PHE A 114 5.93 -8.64 -10.38
CA PHE A 114 6.16 -10.09 -10.36
C PHE A 114 5.84 -10.88 -11.63
N GLY A 115 6.68 -10.77 -12.67
CA GLY A 115 6.55 -11.61 -13.86
C GLY A 115 5.29 -11.38 -14.71
N GLU A 116 4.40 -10.46 -14.32
CA GLU A 116 3.37 -9.92 -15.19
C GLU A 116 3.98 -8.76 -15.98
N GLU A 117 4.37 -9.05 -17.22
CA GLU A 117 4.59 -8.04 -18.26
C GLU A 117 3.28 -7.35 -18.69
N ASP A 118 2.15 -7.62 -18.03
CA ASP A 118 0.86 -6.97 -18.29
C ASP A 118 0.80 -5.54 -17.73
N CYS A 119 1.72 -4.71 -18.23
CA CYS A 119 1.36 -3.37 -18.66
C CYS A 119 0.71 -3.49 -20.04
N ALA A 120 -0.43 -4.18 -20.14
CA ALA A 120 -1.37 -3.78 -21.18
C ALA A 120 -1.69 -2.31 -20.84
N ASP A 121 -1.43 -1.42 -21.80
CA ASP A 121 -1.61 0.03 -21.76
C ASP A 121 -3.08 0.44 -21.47
N GLN A 122 -3.67 -0.04 -20.38
CA GLN A 122 -4.95 0.44 -19.89
C GLN A 122 -4.66 1.68 -19.06
N GLU A 123 -4.95 2.81 -19.68
CA GLU A 123 -5.07 4.11 -19.07
C GLU A 123 -6.21 4.11 -18.04
N ILE A 124 -6.02 3.40 -16.92
CA ILE A 124 -6.97 3.39 -15.82
C ILE A 124 -6.85 4.74 -15.10
N PRO A 125 -7.95 5.47 -14.91
CA PRO A 125 -7.97 6.69 -14.12
C PRO A 125 -7.39 6.46 -12.71
N LEU A 126 -6.59 7.42 -12.23
CA LEU A 126 -5.92 7.34 -10.93
C LEU A 126 -6.87 7.04 -9.76
N HIS A 127 -8.06 7.65 -9.76
CA HIS A 127 -9.05 7.43 -8.70
C HIS A 127 -9.55 5.99 -8.66
N LEU A 128 -9.83 5.37 -9.81
CA LEU A 128 -10.23 3.95 -9.88
C LEU A 128 -9.10 3.02 -9.44
N ARG A 129 -7.85 3.38 -9.72
CA ARG A 129 -6.70 2.61 -9.27
C ARG A 129 -6.50 2.71 -7.76
N ALA A 130 -6.62 3.91 -7.19
CA ALA A 130 -6.53 4.14 -5.76
C ALA A 130 -7.65 3.41 -5.00
N ASP A 131 -8.88 3.45 -5.54
CA ASP A 131 -10.04 2.72 -5.03
C ASP A 131 -9.79 1.20 -5.02
N ALA A 132 -9.30 0.65 -6.14
CA ALA A 132 -8.98 -0.78 -6.21
C ALA A 132 -7.91 -1.20 -5.19
N TYR A 133 -6.89 -0.36 -4.96
CA TYR A 133 -5.84 -0.67 -3.98
C TYR A 133 -6.34 -0.53 -2.54
N LEU A 134 -7.25 0.42 -2.28
CA LEU A 134 -7.90 0.54 -0.99
C LEU A 134 -8.75 -0.70 -0.68
N GLU A 135 -9.53 -1.18 -1.64
CA GLU A 135 -10.32 -2.41 -1.48
C GLU A 135 -9.43 -3.65 -1.29
N GLN A 136 -8.33 -3.76 -2.04
CA GLN A 136 -7.33 -4.83 -1.83
C GLN A 136 -6.74 -4.80 -0.42
N LEU A 137 -6.40 -3.60 0.10
CA LEU A 137 -5.89 -3.45 1.45
C LEU A 137 -6.93 -3.88 2.49
N LYS A 138 -8.19 -3.46 2.32
CA LYS A 138 -9.29 -3.84 3.21
C LYS A 138 -9.52 -5.35 3.22
N THR A 139 -9.38 -6.02 2.08
CA THR A 139 -9.48 -7.48 1.98
C THR A 139 -8.30 -8.15 2.68
N LEU A 140 -7.07 -7.73 2.40
CA LEU A 140 -5.87 -8.24 3.08
C LEU A 140 -5.99 -8.14 4.60
N LEU A 141 -6.40 -6.98 5.10
CA LEU A 141 -6.57 -6.75 6.54
C LEU A 141 -7.60 -7.70 7.15
N ARG A 142 -8.76 -7.87 6.51
CA ARG A 142 -9.84 -8.72 7.04
C ARG A 142 -9.53 -10.20 6.95
N GLU A 143 -9.08 -10.66 5.79
CA GLU A 143 -9.00 -12.09 5.47
C GLU A 143 -7.67 -12.71 5.92
N GLU A 144 -6.57 -11.97 5.81
CA GLU A 144 -5.23 -12.50 6.06
C GLU A 144 -4.66 -12.07 7.41
N LEU A 145 -5.00 -10.86 7.87
CA LEU A 145 -4.43 -10.28 9.09
C LEU A 145 -5.45 -10.20 10.26
N GLY A 146 -6.72 -10.51 10.02
CA GLY A 146 -7.76 -10.50 11.04
C GLY A 146 -7.97 -9.13 11.69
N ARG A 147 -7.89 -8.05 10.91
CA ARG A 147 -8.12 -6.67 11.34
C ARG A 147 -9.33 -6.08 10.63
N ASP A 148 -10.11 -5.28 11.35
CA ASP A 148 -11.22 -4.53 10.79
C ASP A 148 -10.73 -3.19 10.25
N PRO A 149 -10.76 -2.96 8.92
CA PRO A 149 -10.30 -1.70 8.32
C PRO A 149 -11.11 -0.48 8.76
N ALA A 150 -12.36 -0.67 9.19
CA ALA A 150 -13.21 0.42 9.64
C ALA A 150 -12.67 1.11 10.90
N LEU A 151 -11.88 0.41 11.72
CA LEU A 151 -11.25 0.97 12.91
C LEU A 151 -10.21 2.05 12.60
N TYR A 152 -9.71 2.08 11.38
CA TYR A 152 -8.64 3.00 10.95
C TYR A 152 -9.17 4.24 10.21
N LEU A 153 -10.41 4.18 9.73
CA LEU A 153 -11.11 5.32 9.19
C LEU A 153 -11.87 5.94 10.37
N GLY A 154 -11.24 6.89 11.06
CA GLY A 154 -11.93 7.70 12.05
C GLY A 154 -13.18 8.33 11.41
N GLU A 155 -14.24 8.53 12.19
CA GLU A 155 -15.35 9.38 11.77
C GLU A 155 -14.74 10.71 11.33
N GLU A 156 -14.73 10.99 10.02
CA GLU A 156 -14.41 12.33 9.54
C GLU A 156 -15.48 13.22 10.17
N GLU A 157 -15.15 13.90 11.27
CA GLU A 157 -15.99 14.98 11.77
C GLU A 157 -16.20 15.91 10.58
N GLU A 158 -17.44 15.94 10.09
CA GLU A 158 -17.92 16.91 9.14
C GLU A 158 -17.68 18.29 9.76
N GLY A 159 -16.50 18.84 9.53
CA GLY A 159 -16.21 20.24 9.73
C GLY A 159 -17.02 21.02 8.70
N GLU A 160 -18.32 21.19 8.97
CA GLU A 160 -19.09 22.30 8.45
C GLU A 160 -18.36 23.57 8.87
N GLY A 161 -17.52 24.07 7.96
CA GLY A 161 -16.99 25.42 8.02
C GLY A 161 -18.15 26.40 7.89
N GLY A 162 -18.76 26.71 9.03
CA GLY A 162 -19.53 27.93 9.19
C GLY A 162 -18.58 29.11 9.24
N GLU A 163 -18.72 30.01 8.25
CA GLU A 163 -18.72 31.47 8.41
C GLU A 163 -19.45 32.10 7.23
#